data_AF-A0AAW9QJ11-F1
#
_entry.id   AF-A0AAW9QJ11-F1
#
_cell.length_a   1.000
_cell.length_b   1.000
_cell.length_c   1.000
_cell.angle_alpha   90.00
_cell.angle_beta   90.00
_cell.angle_gamma   90.00
#
_symmetry.space_group_name_H-M   'P 1'
#
loop_
_entity.id
_entity.type
_entity.pdbx_description
1 polymer ?
#
loop_
_entity_poly.entity_id
_entity_poly.type
_entity_poly.pdbx_seq_one_letter_code
_entity_poly.pdbx_strand_id
1 'polypeptide(L)'
;MVNFNRDLGAVCRRALEIDRIYWKVEKDFRKELAKRRQCCRNCQCFDDNPYLPCAIDPIVAAKPDGDNECKHFEPKERQIG
;
A
#
# COMPACT_ATOMS: atom_id res chain seq x y z
N MET A 1 9.01 42.69 24.82
CA MET A 1 8.60 41.36 25.32
C MET A 1 7.78 40.67 24.26
N VAL A 2 8.34 39.66 23.60
CA VAL A 2 7.60 38.85 22.61
C VAL A 2 6.75 37.84 23.38
N ASN A 3 5.46 37.76 23.04
CA ASN A 3 4.45 36.95 23.72
C ASN A 3 4.73 35.43 23.59
N PHE A 4 5.59 34.91 24.47
CA PHE A 4 5.95 33.48 24.57
C PHE A 4 4.72 32.55 24.59
N ASN A 5 3.64 32.94 25.28
CA ASN A 5 2.41 32.14 25.38
C ASN A 5 1.62 32.07 24.06
N ARG A 6 1.69 33.11 23.22
CA ARG A 6 1.02 33.12 21.92
C ARG A 6 1.77 32.25 20.92
N ASP A 7 3.11 32.25 21.03
CA ASP A 7 4.00 31.41 20.23
C ASP A 7 3.85 29.92 20.58
N LEU A 8 3.82 29.57 21.87
CA LEU A 8 3.65 28.18 22.30
C LEU A 8 2.33 27.57 21.82
N GLY A 9 1.21 28.32 21.94
CA GLY A 9 -0.08 27.85 21.45
C GLY A 9 -0.12 27.66 19.93
N ALA A 10 0.60 28.50 19.17
CA ALA A 10 0.72 28.35 17.72
C ALA A 10 1.58 27.13 17.35
N VAL A 11 2.70 26.92 18.05
CA VAL A 11 3.58 25.75 17.87
C VAL A 11 2.83 24.45 18.17
N CYS A 12 2.09 24.38 19.29
CA CYS A 12 1.33 23.18 19.64
C CYS A 12 0.22 22.87 18.61
N ARG A 13 -0.49 23.89 18.11
CA ARG A 13 -1.48 23.67 17.04
C ARG A 13 -0.84 23.14 15.77
N ARG A 14 0.29 23.70 15.37
CA ARG A 14 1.02 23.26 14.18
C ARG A 14 1.54 21.83 14.33
N ALA A 15 2.03 21.46 15.52
CA ALA A 15 2.45 20.09 15.80
C ALA A 15 1.28 19.10 15.67
N LEU A 16 0.09 19.44 16.18
CA LEU A 16 -1.12 18.61 16.04
C LEU A 16 -1.58 18.49 14.57
N GLU A 17 -1.49 19.56 13.78
CA GLU A 17 -1.80 19.51 12.35
C GLU A 17 -0.83 18.60 11.59
N ILE A 18 0.46 18.72 11.88
CA ILE A 18 1.50 17.87 11.31
C ILE A 18 1.27 16.40 11.68
N ASP A 19 0.99 16.10 12.94
CA ASP A 19 0.69 14.73 13.39
C ASP A 19 -0.51 14.15 12.64
N ARG A 20 -1.61 14.91 12.49
CA ARG A 20 -2.77 14.48 11.68
C ARG A 20 -2.42 14.19 10.23
N ILE A 21 -1.54 15.00 9.61
CA ILE A 21 -1.06 14.76 8.25
C ILE A 21 -0.26 13.45 8.21
N TYR A 22 0.67 13.25 9.14
CA TYR A 22 1.45 12.01 9.22
C TYR A 22 0.57 10.78 9.34
N TRP A 23 -0.41 10.80 10.24
CA TRP A 23 -1.37 9.71 10.40
C TRP A 23 -2.14 9.40 9.10
N LYS A 24 -2.55 10.42 8.36
CA LYS A 24 -3.24 10.24 7.08
C LYS A 24 -2.30 9.61 6.04
N VAL A 25 -1.09 10.14 5.90
CA VAL A 25 -0.08 9.61 4.97
C VAL A 25 0.27 8.17 5.31
N GLU A 26 0.47 7.85 6.58
CA GLU A 26 0.78 6.48 7.02
C GLU A 26 -0.39 5.53 6.73
N LYS A 27 -1.63 5.94 6.98
CA LYS A 27 -2.81 5.14 6.67
C LYS A 27 -2.91 4.84 5.17
N ASP A 28 -2.70 5.85 4.32
CA ASP A 28 -2.76 5.68 2.87
C ASP A 28 -1.59 4.83 2.37
N PHE A 29 -0.39 5.02 2.92
CA PHE A 29 0.77 4.18 2.65
C PHE A 29 0.53 2.70 2.99
N ARG A 30 -0.05 2.41 4.17
CA ARG A 30 -0.39 1.03 4.58
C ARG A 30 -1.41 0.38 3.63
N LYS A 31 -2.39 1.14 3.14
CA LYS A 31 -3.36 0.63 2.15
C LYS A 31 -2.69 0.29 0.82
N GLU A 32 -1.85 1.18 0.31
CA GLU A 32 -1.11 0.91 -0.93
C GLU A 32 -0.14 -0.27 -0.79
N LEU A 33 0.51 -0.39 0.37
CA LEU A 33 1.34 -1.55 0.67
C LEU A 33 0.53 -2.85 0.69
N ALA A 34 -0.69 -2.82 1.24
CA ALA A 34 -1.58 -3.97 1.28
C ALA A 34 -2.03 -4.40 -0.13
N LYS A 35 -2.40 -3.44 -1.00
CA LYS A 35 -2.73 -3.72 -2.41
C LYS A 35 -1.55 -4.39 -3.12
N ARG A 36 -0.34 -3.84 -2.98
CA ARG A 36 0.87 -4.43 -3.58
C ARG A 36 1.20 -5.83 -3.08
N ARG A 37 0.82 -6.19 -1.84
CA ARG A 37 1.03 -7.55 -1.32
C ARG A 37 0.11 -8.57 -1.98
N GLN A 38 -1.07 -8.17 -2.45
CA GLN A 38 -2.07 -9.03 -3.08
C GLN A 38 -2.02 -9.00 -4.62
N CYS A 39 -0.95 -8.49 -5.21
CA CYS A 39 -0.83 -8.47 -6.66
C CYS A 39 -0.50 -9.85 -7.24
N CYS A 40 -0.98 -10.15 -8.44
CA CYS A 40 -0.75 -11.40 -9.13
C CYS A 40 0.74 -11.78 -9.20
N ARG A 41 1.68 -10.83 -9.38
CA ARG A 41 3.12 -11.15 -9.37
C ARG A 41 3.62 -11.84 -8.10
N ASN A 42 2.95 -11.55 -6.97
CA ASN A 42 3.22 -12.15 -5.67
C ASN A 42 2.42 -13.44 -5.42
N CYS A 43 1.64 -13.92 -6.39
CA CYS A 43 0.84 -15.13 -6.33
C CYS A 43 1.60 -16.35 -6.86
N GLN A 44 1.47 -17.51 -6.24
CA GLN A 44 2.07 -18.78 -6.71
C GLN A 44 1.58 -19.19 -8.10
N CYS A 45 0.32 -18.85 -8.42
CA CYS A 45 -0.31 -19.20 -9.69
C CYS A 45 0.08 -18.27 -10.85
N PHE A 46 0.91 -17.25 -10.61
CA PHE A 46 1.34 -16.30 -11.63
C PHE A 46 2.68 -16.70 -12.25
N ASP A 47 2.68 -16.71 -13.58
CA ASP A 47 3.83 -16.95 -14.44
C ASP A 47 4.12 -15.71 -15.30
N ASP A 48 5.38 -15.44 -15.62
CA ASP A 48 5.79 -14.31 -16.46
C ASP A 48 5.54 -14.58 -17.97
N ASN A 49 4.54 -15.42 -18.28
CA ASN A 49 4.14 -15.74 -19.64
C ASN A 49 3.27 -14.61 -20.23
N PRO A 50 3.69 -13.95 -21.32
CA PRO A 50 2.98 -12.82 -21.90
C PRO A 50 1.62 -13.19 -22.53
N TYR A 51 1.37 -14.47 -22.79
CA TYR A 51 0.11 -14.94 -23.39
C TYR A 51 -0.88 -15.48 -22.36
N LEU A 52 -0.38 -16.08 -21.27
CA LEU A 52 -1.22 -16.66 -20.21
C LEU A 52 -0.53 -16.52 -18.84
N PRO A 53 -0.60 -15.33 -18.22
CA PRO A 53 0.12 -15.06 -16.98
C PRO A 53 -0.46 -15.78 -15.75
N CYS A 54 -1.69 -16.29 -15.81
CA CYS A 54 -2.30 -17.10 -14.76
C CYS A 54 -3.32 -18.07 -15.37
N ALA A 55 -3.27 -19.34 -14.97
CA ALA A 55 -4.20 -20.36 -15.45
C ALA A 55 -5.57 -20.32 -14.76
N ILE A 56 -5.65 -19.74 -13.55
CA ILE A 56 -6.89 -19.69 -12.75
C ILE A 56 -7.79 -18.52 -13.18
N ASP A 57 -7.21 -17.32 -13.24
CA ASP A 57 -7.92 -16.10 -13.62
C ASP A 57 -7.04 -15.22 -14.53
N PRO A 58 -6.96 -15.56 -15.84
CA PRO A 58 -6.10 -14.86 -16.78
C PRO A 58 -6.53 -13.42 -17.03
N ILE A 59 -7.83 -13.11 -16.89
CA ILE A 59 -8.35 -11.76 -17.11
C ILE A 59 -7.90 -10.83 -15.98
N VAL A 60 -7.96 -11.29 -14.73
CA VAL A 60 -7.47 -10.52 -13.59
C VAL A 60 -5.95 -10.40 -13.61
N ALA A 61 -5.23 -11.45 -14.03
CA ALA A 61 -3.77 -11.43 -14.14
C ALA A 61 -3.24 -10.52 -15.26
N ALA A 62 -4.05 -10.21 -16.28
CA ALA A 62 -3.70 -9.24 -17.32
C ALA A 62 -3.85 -7.77 -16.87
N LYS A 63 -4.47 -7.52 -15.71
CA LYS A 63 -4.62 -6.16 -15.15
C LYS A 63 -3.35 -5.69 -14.44
N PRO A 64 -3.16 -4.37 -14.29
CA PRO A 64 -2.08 -3.81 -13.47
C PRO A 64 -2.16 -4.27 -12.01
N ASP A 65 -1.00 -4.33 -11.34
CA ASP A 65 -0.85 -4.82 -9.95
C ASP A 65 -1.64 -4.06 -8.87
N GLY A 66 -2.20 -2.90 -9.20
CA GLY A 66 -3.03 -2.11 -8.28
C GLY A 66 -4.53 -2.45 -8.33
N ASP A 67 -4.97 -3.16 -9.37
CA ASP A 67 -6.38 -3.38 -9.71
C ASP A 67 -6.74 -4.88 -9.81
N ASN A 68 -5.81 -5.78 -9.44
CA ASN A 68 -5.98 -7.22 -9.53
C ASN A 68 -6.51 -7.83 -8.23
N GLU A 69 -7.80 -7.61 -7.98
CA GLU A 69 -8.51 -8.27 -6.88
C GLU A 69 -8.89 -9.70 -7.25
N CYS A 70 -7.97 -10.66 -7.05
CA CYS A 70 -8.21 -12.08 -7.31
C CYS A 70 -8.65 -12.83 -6.04
N LYS A 71 -9.76 -13.58 -6.12
CA LYS A 71 -10.27 -14.43 -5.02
C LYS A 71 -9.41 -15.68 -4.76
N HIS A 72 -8.58 -16.05 -5.73
CA HIS A 72 -7.71 -17.23 -5.69
C HIS A 72 -6.25 -16.86 -5.42
N PHE A 73 -6.00 -15.68 -4.84
CA PHE A 73 -4.64 -15.25 -4.54
C PHE A 73 -4.01 -16.16 -3.47
N GLU A 74 -2.91 -16.83 -3.85
CA GLU A 74 -2.07 -17.61 -2.95
C GLU A 74 -0.67 -17.00 -2.92
N PRO A 75 -0.21 -16.44 -1.79
CA PRO A 75 1.08 -15.76 -1.75
C PRO A 75 2.25 -16.73 -2.02
N LYS A 76 3.22 -16.30 -2.83
CA LYS A 76 4.51 -16.98 -2.97
C LYS A 76 5.15 -17.09 -1.59
N GLU A 77 5.53 -18.30 -1.19
CA GLU A 77 6.31 -18.47 0.03
C GLU A 77 7.61 -17.67 -0.12
N ARG A 78 7.90 -16.79 0.85
CA ARG A 78 9.20 -16.12 0.88
C ARG A 78 10.24 -17.20 1.14
N GLN A 79 10.99 -17.58 0.11
CA GLN A 79 12.22 -18.31 0.31
C GLN A 79 13.15 -17.39 1.10
N ILE A 80 13.24 -17.63 2.41
CA ILE A 80 14.29 -17.07 3.25
C ILE A 80 15.55 -17.84 2.87
N GLY A 81 16.25 -17.35 1.85
CA GLY A 81 17.60 -17.77 1.49
C GLY A 81 18.63 -16.95 2.26
#